data_AF-A0A530AA45-F1
#
_entry.id   AF-A0A530AA45-F1
#
_cell.length_a   1.000
_cell.length_b   1.000
_cell.length_c   1.000
_cell.angle_alpha   90.00
_cell.angle_beta   90.00
_cell.angle_gamma   90.00
#
_symmetry.space_group_name_H-M   'P 1'
#
loop_
_entity.id
_entity.type
_entity.pdbx_description
1 polymer ?
#
loop_
_entity_poly.entity_id
_entity_poly.type
_entity_poly.pdbx_seq_one_letter_code
_entity_poly.pdbx_strand_id
1 'polypeptide(L)' 'VLMELVHNGRAPVALVLHEPDAILLLGLIVAREMGWQTPIAVRLERDQFDSFRGDQVAVGADGSILRRLGILDGPS' A
#
# COMPACT_ATOMS: atom_id res chain seq x y z
N VAL A 1 11.44 7.42 9.47
CA VAL A 1 10.06 7.95 9.34
C VAL A 1 9.01 6.85 9.22
N LEU A 2 9.16 5.79 8.41
CA LEU A 2 8.13 4.74 8.31
C LEU A 2 7.78 4.09 9.67
N MET A 3 8.78 3.75 10.48
CA MET A 3 8.53 3.21 11.83
C MET A 3 7.76 4.18 12.74
N GLU A 4 8.02 5.48 12.63
CA GLU A 4 7.31 6.51 13.39
C GLU A 4 5.83 6.58 12.97
N LEU A 5 5.55 6.44 11.66
CA LEU A 5 4.19 6.38 11.15
C LEU A 5 3.46 5.13 11.63
N VAL A 6 4.13 3.97 11.64
CA VAL A 6 3.55 2.71 12.13
C VAL A 6 3.27 2.81 13.63
N HIS A 7 4.24 3.28 14.40
CA HIS A 7 4.11 3.45 15.86
C HIS A 7 2.94 4.37 16.24
N ASN A 8 2.76 5.47 15.51
CA ASN A 8 1.72 6.45 15.78
C ASN A 8 0.36 6.13 15.11
N GLY A 9 0.21 4.95 14.50
CA GLY A 9 -1.03 4.54 13.82
C GLY A 9 -1.37 5.38 12.57
N ARG A 10 -0.38 6.06 11.99
CA ARG A 10 -0.51 6.93 10.81
C ARG A 10 0.13 6.34 9.55
N ALA A 11 0.58 5.09 9.63
CA ALA A 11 1.10 4.41 8.46
C ALA A 11 0.00 4.24 7.40
N PRO A 12 0.34 4.32 6.10
CA PRO A 12 -0.60 4.02 5.05
C PRO A 12 -1.03 2.55 5.12
N VAL A 13 -2.21 2.23 4.59
CA VAL A 13 -2.73 0.85 4.57
C VAL A 13 -1.88 -0.10 3.72
N ALA A 14 -1.18 0.43 2.71
CA ALA A 14 -0.25 -0.29 1.85
C ALA A 14 0.80 0.67 1.26
N LEU A 15 1.94 0.12 0.87
CA LEU A 15 3.02 0.78 0.14
C LEU A 15 3.15 0.13 -1.24
N VAL A 16 3.06 0.93 -2.31
CA VAL A 16 3.27 0.45 -3.68
C VAL A 16 4.55 1.07 -4.21
N LEU A 17 5.53 0.25 -4.56
CA LEU A 17 6.87 0.67 -4.96
C LEU A 17 7.23 0.06 -6.31
N HIS A 18 7.98 0.80 -7.14
CA HIS A 18 8.50 0.25 -8.39
C HIS A 18 9.65 -0.72 -8.15
N GLU A 19 10.56 -0.36 -7.26
CA GLU A 19 11.70 -1.16 -6.87
C GLU A 19 11.67 -1.41 -5.36
N PRO A 20 12.16 -2.56 -4.89
CA PRO A 20 12.29 -2.82 -3.47
C PRO A 20 13.30 -1.85 -2.86
N ASP A 21 12.85 -1.00 -1.95
CA ASP A 21 13.72 -0.11 -1.18
C ASP A 21 14.19 -0.82 0.10
N ALA A 22 15.50 -1.05 0.22
CA ALA A 22 16.08 -1.80 1.32
C ALA A 22 15.80 -1.18 2.70
N ILE A 23 15.72 0.15 2.79
CA ILE A 23 15.52 0.87 4.05
C ILE A 23 14.05 0.79 4.48
N LEU A 24 13.12 0.95 3.55
CA LEU A 24 11.68 0.82 3.82
C LEU A 24 11.31 -0.61 4.21
N LEU A 25 11.85 -1.61 3.51
CA LEU A 25 11.62 -3.01 3.83
C LEU A 25 12.19 -3.38 5.20
N LEU A 26 13.38 -2.91 5.55
CA LEU A 26 13.94 -3.10 6.89
C LEU A 26 13.05 -2.48 7.98
N GLY A 27 12.52 -1.27 7.75
CA GLY A 27 11.59 -0.62 8.67
C GLY A 27 10.30 -1.43 8.90
N LEU A 28 9.78 -2.09 7.86
CA LEU A 28 8.63 -3.01 7.99
C LEU A 28 8.97 -4.27 8.78
N ILE A 29 10.16 -4.85 8.55
CA ILE A 29 10.62 -6.02 9.30
C ILE A 29 10.72 -5.70 10.79
N VAL A 30 11.40 -4.61 11.14
CA VAL A 30 11.57 -4.22 12.56
C VAL A 30 10.22 -3.92 13.22
N ALA A 31 9.32 -3.20 12.54
CA ALA A 31 7.98 -2.92 13.08
C ALA A 31 7.17 -4.20 13.33
N ARG A 32 7.33 -5.23 12.48
CA ARG A 32 6.70 -6.55 12.68
C ARG A 32 7.26 -7.26 13.92
N GLU A 33 8.57 -7.24 14.12
CA GLU A 33 9.22 -7.83 15.30
C GLU A 33 8.80 -7.12 16.60
N MET A 34 8.45 -5.84 16.53
CA MET A 34 7.88 -5.08 17.65
C MET A 34 6.38 -5.37 17.90
N GLY A 35 5.76 -6.26 17.13
CA GLY A 35 4.34 -6.61 17.24
C GLY A 35 3.39 -5.54 16.70
N TRP A 36 3.88 -4.59 15.91
CA TRP A 36 3.04 -3.53 15.34
C TRP A 36 2.41 -3.97 14.02
N GLN A 37 1.20 -3.47 13.73
CA GLN A 37 0.58 -3.72 12.43
C GLN A 37 1.37 -3.01 11.34
N THR A 38 1.90 -3.77 10.39
CA THR A 38 2.72 -3.24 9.31
C THR A 38 1.94 -3.12 8.00
N PRO A 39 2.17 -2.06 7.21
CA PRO A 39 1.64 -1.96 5.86
C PRO A 39 2.17 -3.09 4.97
N ILE A 40 1.34 -3.53 4.02
CA ILE A 40 1.77 -4.45 2.97
C ILE A 40 2.59 -3.66 1.95
N ALA A 41 3.75 -4.18 1.57
CA ALA A 41 4.56 -3.64 0.48
C ALA A 41 4.34 -4.45 -0.80
N VAL A 42 3.83 -3.80 -1.85
CA VAL A 42 3.60 -4.41 -3.16
C VAL A 42 4.54 -3.80 -4.17
N ARG A 43 5.22 -4.65 -4.96
CA ARG A 43 6.00 -4.18 -6.11
C ARG A 43 5.09 -4.09 -7.32
N LEU A 44 5.10 -2.93 -7.99
CA LEU A 44 4.34 -2.69 -9.21
C LEU A 44 5.28 -2.16 -10.29
N GLU A 45 5.19 -2.64 -11.53
CA GLU A 45 6.03 -2.08 -12.60
C GLU A 45 5.65 -0.62 -12.89
N ARG A 46 6.64 0.20 -13.25
CA ARG A 46 6.46 1.64 -13.48
C ARG A 46 5.31 1.95 -14.45
N ASP A 47 5.23 1.18 -15.52
CA ASP A 47 4.23 1.36 -16.58
C ASP A 47 2.81 1.04 -16.12
N GLN A 48 2.65 0.35 -14.98
CA GLN A 48 1.35 0.04 -14.40
C GLN A 48 0.85 1.14 -13.46
N PHE A 49 1.72 2.03 -12.94
CA PHE A 49 1.28 3.11 -12.02
C PHE A 49 0.27 4.05 -12.66
N ASP A 50 0.48 4.44 -13.92
CA ASP A 50 -0.43 5.33 -14.63
C ASP A 50 -1.82 4.71 -14.80
N SER A 51 -1.91 3.38 -14.86
CA SER A 51 -3.19 2.68 -14.99
C SER A 51 -4.07 2.73 -13.73
N PHE A 52 -3.52 3.11 -12.59
CA PHE A 52 -4.25 3.27 -11.31
C PHE A 52 -4.38 4.74 -10.89
N ARG A 53 -3.88 5.68 -11.69
CA ARG A 53 -3.87 7.09 -11.34
C ARG A 53 -5.30 7.63 -11.31
N GLY A 54 -5.73 8.12 -10.15
CA GLY A 54 -7.09 8.64 -9.95
C GLY A 54 -8.13 7.58 -9.57
N ASP A 55 -7.73 6.29 -9.56
CA ASP A 55 -8.61 5.20 -9.16
C ASP A 55 -8.58 4.98 -7.64
N GLN A 56 -9.72 4.57 -7.08
CA GLN A 56 -9.70 3.93 -5.77
C GLN A 56 -9.33 2.46 -5.93
N VAL A 57 -8.24 2.06 -5.27
CA VAL A 57 -7.76 0.67 -5.27
C VAL A 57 -7.96 0.03 -3.90
N ALA A 58 -8.07 -1.29 -3.88
CA ALA A 58 -7.98 -2.12 -2.69
C ALA A 58 -6.77 -3.03 -2.82
N VAL A 59 -6.01 -3.18 -1.72
CA VAL A 59 -4.84 -4.07 -1.66
C VAL A 59 -5.17 -5.19 -0.67
N GLY A 60 -5.16 -6.43 -1.16
CA GLY A 60 -5.38 -7.63 -0.34
C GLY A 60 -4.15 -7.99 0.50
N ALA A 61 -4.36 -8.78 1.54
CA ALA A 61 -3.29 -9.30 2.42
C ALA A 61 -2.23 -10.14 1.69
N ASP A 62 -2.61 -10.69 0.54
CA ASP A 62 -1.79 -11.47 -0.39
C ASP A 62 -1.04 -10.62 -1.42
N GLY A 63 -1.21 -9.29 -1.38
CA GLY A 63 -0.63 -8.37 -2.34
C GLY A 63 -1.44 -8.21 -3.63
N SER A 64 -2.64 -8.80 -3.72
CA SER A 64 -3.55 -8.56 -4.85
C SER A 64 -4.00 -7.10 -4.89
N ILE A 65 -4.04 -6.50 -6.08
CA ILE A 65 -4.52 -5.13 -6.28
C ILE A 65 -5.82 -5.19 -7.09
N LEU A 66 -6.90 -4.69 -6.51
CA LEU A 66 -8.22 -4.62 -7.14
C LEU A 66 -8.60 -3.16 -7.37
N ARG A 67 -9.06 -2.84 -8.58
CA ARG A 67 -9.70 -1.55 -8.85
C ARG A 67 -11.13 -1.57 -8.34
N ARG A 68 -11.51 -0.52 -7.63
CA ARG A 68 -12.89 -0.29 -7.25
C ARG A 68 -13.56 0.39 -8.43
N LEU A 69 -14.30 -0.39 -9.21
CA LEU A 69 -15.17 0.18 -10.24
C LEU A 69 -16.22 1.02 -9.52
N GLY A 70 -16.20 2.34 -9.75
CA GLY A 70 -17.21 3.24 -9.21
C GLY A 70 -18.59 2.75 -9.64
N ILE A 71 -19.50 2.62 -8.68
CA ILE A 71 -20.91 2.45 -8.97
C ILE A 71 -21.31 3.72 -9.71
N LEU A 72 -21.66 3.58 -10.99
CA LEU A 72 -22.23 4.63 -11.82
C LEU A 72 -23.39 5.27 -11.03
N ASP A 73 -23.40 6.59 -10.95
CA ASP A 73 -24.49 7.37 -10.39
C ASP A 73 -25.85 6.80 -10.81
N GLY A 74 -26.70 6.49 -9.82
CA GLY A 74 -28.09 6.09 -10.07
C GLY A 74 -28.85 7.19 -10.81
N PRO A 75 -29.89 6.84 -11.59
CA PRO A 75 -30.49 7.78 -12.54
C PRO A 75 -31.12 8.98 -11.83
N SER A 76 -30.96 10.15 -12.47
CA SER A 76 -31.59 11.43 -12.12
C SER A 76 -33.12 11.33 -12.05
#